data_AF-A0A125RJ13-F1
#
_entry.id   AF-A0A125RJ13-F1
#
_cell.length_a   1.000
_cell.length_b   1.000
_cell.length_c   1.000
_cell.angle_alpha   90.00
_cell.angle_beta   90.00
_cell.angle_gamma   90.00
#
_symmetry.space_group_name_H-M   'P 1'
#
loop_
_entity.id
_entity.type
_entity.pdbx_description
1 polymer ?
#
loop_
_entity_poly.entity_id
_entity_poly.type
_entity_poly.pdbx_seq_one_letter_code
_entity_poly.pdbx_strand_id
1 'polypeptide(L)'
;ISPDGKTLVAILDTVGSINRSVDFIDISSGRILENRVTSESANLRDVVYTPDGKYVVVTYQTPKNWLPVCEAENGQVFTNNIAVVETKAGGKVARIPLDELNNYDGNP
;
A
#
# COMPACT_ATOMS: atom_id res chain seq x y z
N ILE A 1 1.61 9.87 -12.25
CA ILE A 1 1.13 9.71 -13.65
C ILE A 1 1.92 8.58 -14.27
N SER A 2 1.30 7.72 -15.09
CA SER A 2 1.97 6.63 -15.79
C SER A 2 3.01 7.16 -16.79
N PRO A 3 4.08 6.41 -17.11
CA PRO A 3 5.10 6.86 -18.06
C PRO A 3 4.56 7.19 -19.46
N ASP A 4 3.47 6.55 -19.88
CA ASP A 4 2.80 6.81 -21.15
C ASP A 4 1.79 7.99 -21.11
N GLY A 5 1.59 8.59 -19.94
CA GLY A 5 0.71 9.75 -19.74
C GLY A 5 -0.78 9.46 -19.86
N LYS A 6 -1.22 8.19 -19.90
CA LYS A 6 -2.65 7.84 -20.08
C LYS A 6 -3.39 7.61 -18.78
N THR A 7 -2.69 7.19 -17.73
CA THR A 7 -3.30 6.81 -16.46
C THR A 7 -2.71 7.64 -15.32
N LEU A 8 -3.57 8.14 -14.44
CA LEU A 8 -3.21 8.73 -13.17
C LEU A 8 -3.51 7.71 -12.06
N VAL A 9 -2.66 7.70 -11.04
CA VAL A 9 -2.92 6.93 -9.82
C VAL A 9 -2.98 7.87 -8.62
N ALA A 10 -3.96 7.64 -7.76
CA ALA A 10 -4.14 8.36 -6.51
C ALA A 10 -4.26 7.36 -5.34
N ILE A 11 -3.51 7.61 -4.27
CA ILE A 11 -3.67 6.89 -3.00
C ILE A 11 -4.85 7.47 -2.21
N LEU A 12 -5.71 6.60 -1.70
CA LEU A 12 -6.84 6.97 -0.87
C LEU A 12 -6.56 6.55 0.57
N ASP A 13 -5.91 7.45 1.32
CA ASP A 13 -5.57 7.25 2.73
C ASP A 13 -6.79 7.49 3.65
N THR A 14 -7.84 6.67 3.49
CA THR A 14 -9.15 6.89 4.12
C THR A 14 -9.12 6.74 5.64
N VAL A 15 -9.43 7.82 6.36
CA VAL A 15 -9.55 7.84 7.82
C VAL A 15 -10.67 6.91 8.29
N GLY A 16 -10.42 6.13 9.35
CA GLY A 16 -11.39 5.19 9.91
C GLY A 16 -11.51 3.87 9.14
N SER A 17 -10.78 3.68 8.04
CA SER A 17 -10.73 2.41 7.31
C SER A 17 -9.41 1.67 7.55
N ILE A 18 -9.53 0.37 7.81
CA ILE A 18 -8.41 -0.59 7.82
C ILE A 18 -8.13 -1.19 6.43
N ASN A 19 -8.99 -0.90 5.45
CA ASN A 19 -8.88 -1.30 4.06
C ASN A 19 -8.82 -0.04 3.21
N ARG A 20 -7.60 0.47 2.99
CA ARG A 20 -7.34 1.66 2.17
C ARG A 20 -7.06 1.23 0.73
N SER A 21 -7.15 2.16 -0.21
CA SER A 21 -7.15 1.79 -1.63
C SER A 21 -6.38 2.76 -2.50
N VAL A 22 -6.23 2.36 -3.76
CA VAL A 22 -5.60 3.12 -4.83
C VAL A 22 -6.58 3.19 -5.99
N ASP A 23 -6.82 4.39 -6.50
CA ASP A 23 -7.59 4.61 -7.73
C ASP A 23 -6.69 4.66 -8.95
N PHE A 24 -7.11 3.97 -10.01
CA PHE A 24 -6.59 4.11 -11.35
C PHE A 24 -7.57 4.96 -12.16
N ILE A 25 -7.10 6.07 -12.72
CA ILE A 25 -7.91 7.08 -13.37
C ILE A 25 -7.45 7.23 -14.82
N ASP A 26 -8.37 7.16 -15.77
CA ASP A 26 -8.09 7.52 -17.16
C ASP A 26 -7.98 9.04 -17.29
N ILE A 27 -6.84 9.52 -17.78
CA ILE A 27 -6.57 10.97 -17.85
C ILE A 27 -7.45 11.64 -18.90
N SER A 28 -7.75 10.95 -20.01
CA SER A 28 -8.50 11.54 -21.13
C SER A 28 -9.97 11.83 -20.78
N SER A 29 -10.58 10.93 -20.02
CA SER A 29 -11.99 10.99 -19.62
C SER A 29 -12.21 11.50 -18.21
N GLY A 30 -11.15 11.54 -17.38
CA GLY A 30 -11.22 11.92 -15.97
C GLY A 30 -12.01 10.93 -15.10
N ARG A 31 -12.20 9.68 -15.56
CA ARG A 31 -13.00 8.67 -14.86
C ARG A 31 -12.12 7.63 -14.17
N ILE A 32 -12.59 7.14 -13.03
CA ILE A 32 -12.00 5.98 -12.35
C ILE A 32 -12.22 4.75 -13.23
N LEU A 33 -11.13 4.09 -13.60
CA LEU A 33 -11.12 2.81 -14.31
C LEU A 33 -11.28 1.65 -13.33
N GLU A 34 -10.56 1.71 -12.20
CA GLU A 34 -10.52 0.65 -11.22
C GLU A 34 -10.11 1.22 -9.85
N ASN A 35 -10.71 0.72 -8.77
CA ASN A 35 -10.24 0.92 -7.41
C ASN A 35 -9.66 -0.40 -6.88
N ARG A 36 -8.46 -0.35 -6.30
CA ARG A 36 -7.82 -1.55 -5.72
C ARG A 36 -7.52 -1.37 -4.26
N VAL A 37 -8.05 -2.27 -3.46
CA VAL A 37 -7.89 -2.28 -2.00
C VAL A 37 -6.55 -2.92 -1.64
N THR A 38 -5.80 -2.23 -0.77
CA THR A 38 -4.70 -2.81 0.00
C THR A 38 -5.25 -3.15 1.38
N SER A 39 -5.50 -4.43 1.65
CA SER A 39 -6.10 -4.86 2.91
C SER A 39 -5.15 -4.67 4.10
N GLU A 40 -5.73 -4.36 5.26
CA GLU A 40 -5.00 -4.18 6.53
C GLU A 40 -3.89 -3.12 6.39
N SER A 41 -4.29 -1.94 5.90
CA SER A 41 -3.39 -0.83 5.60
C SER A 41 -3.78 0.44 6.35
N ALA A 42 -2.76 1.21 6.71
CA ALA A 42 -2.86 2.55 7.25
C ALA A 42 -1.70 3.40 6.74
N ASN A 43 -1.86 4.73 6.80
CA ASN A 43 -0.79 5.69 6.54
C ASN A 43 -0.12 5.48 5.17
N LEU A 44 -0.91 5.44 4.10
CA LEU A 44 -0.37 5.48 2.74
C LEU A 44 0.24 6.87 2.52
N ARG A 45 1.56 6.94 2.30
CA ARG A 45 2.29 8.21 2.24
C ARG A 45 2.76 8.61 0.86
N ASP A 46 3.01 7.66 -0.02
CA ASP A 46 3.50 7.95 -1.37
C ASP A 46 3.12 6.85 -2.35
N VAL A 47 3.18 7.19 -3.64
CA VAL A 47 2.91 6.28 -4.76
C VAL A 47 3.74 6.62 -5.98
N VAL A 48 4.44 5.61 -6.51
CA VAL A 48 5.33 5.77 -7.68
C VAL A 48 5.07 4.69 -8.73
N TYR A 49 5.16 5.06 -10.00
CA TYR A 49 5.14 4.11 -11.12
C TYR A 49 6.54 3.53 -11.36
N THR A 50 6.61 2.29 -11.81
CA THR A 50 7.84 1.78 -12.44
C THR A 50 8.07 2.44 -13.80
N PRO A 51 9.34 2.56 -14.27
CA PRO A 51 9.64 3.18 -15.57
C PRO A 51 8.94 2.51 -16.76
N ASP A 52 8.68 1.20 -16.68
CA ASP A 52 7.96 0.44 -17.69
C ASP A 52 6.43 0.53 -17.57
N GLY A 53 5.93 1.24 -16.53
CA GLY A 53 4.52 1.44 -16.27
C GLY A 53 3.73 0.20 -15.85
N LYS A 54 4.40 -0.95 -15.65
CA LYS A 54 3.73 -2.23 -15.33
C LYS A 54 3.34 -2.37 -13.86
N TYR A 55 3.97 -1.59 -12.98
CA TYR A 55 3.70 -1.62 -11.56
C TYR A 55 3.57 -0.21 -10.99
N VAL A 56 2.87 -0.15 -9.87
CA VAL A 56 2.86 0.97 -8.96
C VAL A 56 3.30 0.46 -7.58
N VAL A 57 4.14 1.23 -6.90
CA VAL A 57 4.61 0.94 -5.54
C VAL A 57 4.04 1.97 -4.58
N VAL A 58 3.47 1.50 -3.47
CA VAL A 58 2.86 2.34 -2.42
C VAL A 58 3.52 2.03 -1.09
N THR A 59 3.98 3.05 -0.37
CA THR A 59 4.48 2.91 1.01
C THR A 59 3.35 3.03 2.01
N TYR A 60 3.24 2.09 2.96
CA TYR A 60 2.18 2.09 3.96
C TYR A 60 2.57 1.31 5.24
N GLN A 61 1.68 1.26 6.23
CA GLN A 61 1.84 0.45 7.43
C GLN A 61 0.71 -0.58 7.57
N THR A 62 0.98 -1.75 8.15
CA THR A 62 -0.03 -2.73 8.53
C THR A 62 -0.26 -2.72 10.05
N PRO A 63 -1.37 -2.09 10.52
CA PRO A 63 -1.81 -2.18 11.91
C PRO A 63 -2.50 -3.53 12.21
N LYS A 64 -2.36 -4.02 13.43
CA LYS A 64 -3.05 -5.24 13.91
C LYS A 64 -4.16 -4.86 14.88
N ASN A 65 -5.18 -4.18 14.35
CA ASN A 65 -6.25 -3.58 15.15
C ASN A 65 -7.08 -4.59 15.98
N TRP A 66 -7.01 -5.87 15.62
CA TRP A 66 -7.76 -6.94 16.30
C TRP A 66 -6.94 -7.71 17.33
N LEU A 67 -5.65 -7.39 17.50
CA LEU A 67 -4.80 -7.97 18.53
C LEU A 67 -4.75 -7.02 19.73
N PRO A 68 -4.74 -7.55 20.98
CA PRO A 68 -4.42 -6.73 22.14
C PRO A 68 -2.97 -6.22 22.03
N VAL A 69 -2.73 -5.02 22.56
CA VAL A 69 -1.38 -4.47 22.66
C VAL A 69 -0.74 -5.03 23.92
N CYS A 70 0.15 -6.00 23.75
CA CYS A 70 0.84 -6.69 24.83
C CYS A 70 2.36 -6.46 24.81
N GLU A 71 2.94 -6.37 23.61
CA GLU A 71 4.38 -6.34 23.42
C GLU A 71 4.73 -5.50 22.17
N ALA A 72 5.97 -5.03 22.06
CA ALA A 72 6.45 -4.25 20.91
C ALA A 72 7.11 -5.14 19.84
N GLU A 73 7.48 -6.34 20.24
CA GLU A 73 8.23 -7.34 19.49
C GLU A 73 7.41 -7.88 18.32
N ASN A 74 8.13 -8.41 17.32
CA ASN A 74 7.57 -9.07 16.14
C ASN A 74 6.53 -8.23 15.36
N GLY A 75 6.53 -6.91 15.56
CA GLY A 75 5.58 -6.00 14.95
C GLY A 75 4.14 -6.28 15.38
N GLN A 76 3.92 -6.72 16.62
CA GLN A 76 2.58 -7.08 17.14
C GLN A 76 1.56 -5.95 16.92
N VAL A 77 1.97 -4.69 17.04
CA VAL A 77 1.09 -3.53 16.86
C VAL A 77 1.11 -3.01 15.42
N PHE A 78 2.29 -2.73 14.88
CA PHE A 78 2.51 -2.17 13.54
C PHE A 78 3.66 -2.89 12.82
N THR A 79 3.54 -2.97 11.50
CA THR A 79 4.65 -3.26 10.59
C THR A 79 4.66 -2.20 9.50
N ASN A 80 5.83 -1.92 8.94
CA ASN A 80 6.03 -1.07 7.77
C ASN A 80 6.13 -1.94 6.52
N ASN A 81 5.44 -1.53 5.46
CA ASN A 81 5.24 -2.36 4.28
C ASN A 81 5.28 -1.51 2.99
N ILE A 82 5.60 -2.15 1.88
CA ILE A 82 5.26 -1.64 0.55
C ILE A 82 4.25 -2.55 -0.13
N ALA A 83 3.32 -1.96 -0.87
CA ALA A 83 2.45 -2.68 -1.78
C ALA A 83 2.97 -2.52 -3.20
N VAL A 84 3.08 -3.63 -3.94
CA VAL A 84 3.38 -3.64 -5.38
C VAL A 84 2.11 -4.02 -6.12
N VAL A 85 1.61 -3.11 -6.94
CA VAL A 85 0.32 -3.21 -7.63
C VAL A 85 0.56 -3.33 -9.13
N GLU A 86 0.14 -4.43 -9.76
CA GLU A 86 0.26 -4.61 -11.22
C GLU A 86 -0.69 -3.69 -11.98
N THR A 87 -0.26 -2.82 -12.88
CA THR A 87 -1.14 -1.80 -13.48
C THR A 87 -2.14 -2.33 -14.51
N LYS A 88 -1.91 -3.52 -15.07
CA LYS A 88 -2.85 -4.19 -16.01
C LYS A 88 -4.24 -4.34 -15.39
N ALA A 89 -5.30 -4.35 -16.18
CA ALA A 89 -6.67 -4.54 -15.70
C ALA A 89 -6.80 -5.83 -14.87
N GLY A 90 -7.45 -5.75 -13.70
CA GLY A 90 -7.55 -6.87 -12.75
C GLY A 90 -6.20 -7.32 -12.17
N GLY A 91 -5.20 -6.44 -12.18
CA GLY A 91 -3.87 -6.69 -11.66
C GLY A 91 -3.86 -6.95 -10.15
N LYS A 92 -2.88 -7.74 -9.70
CA LYS A 92 -2.77 -8.16 -8.29
C LYS A 92 -2.08 -7.11 -7.43
N VAL A 93 -2.34 -7.17 -6.12
CA VAL A 93 -1.65 -6.40 -5.08
C VAL A 93 -0.79 -7.37 -4.26
N ALA A 94 0.53 -7.22 -4.33
CA ALA A 94 1.47 -7.93 -3.47
C ALA A 94 1.85 -7.04 -2.28
N ARG A 95 2.01 -7.64 -1.10
CA ARG A 95 2.47 -6.97 0.12
C ARG A 95 3.89 -7.43 0.45
N ILE A 96 4.79 -6.49 0.69
CA ILE A 96 6.19 -6.77 1.02
C ILE A 96 6.50 -6.12 2.37
N PRO A 97 6.75 -6.91 3.43
CA PRO A 97 7.24 -6.39 4.71
C PRO A 97 8.62 -5.76 4.58
N LEU A 98 8.84 -4.66 5.32
CA LEU A 98 10.14 -3.99 5.39
C LEU A 98 10.88 -4.26 6.71
N ASP A 99 10.16 -4.65 7.77
CA ASP A 99 10.75 -4.82 9.10
C ASP A 99 11.50 -6.16 9.25
N GLU A 100 12.63 -6.14 9.93
CA GLU A 100 13.32 -7.35 10.41
C GLU A 100 12.71 -7.80 11.74
N LEU A 101 11.64 -8.61 11.67
CA LEU A 101 10.86 -8.96 12.86
C LEU A 101 11.58 -9.87 13.87
N ASN A 102 12.66 -10.55 13.46
CA ASN A 102 13.36 -11.56 14.28
C ASN A 102 14.77 -11.14 14.73
N ASN A 103 15.20 -9.90 14.48
CA ASN A 103 16.55 -9.43 14.80
C ASN A 103 16.50 -8.24 15.77
N TYR A 104 15.83 -8.45 16.90
CA TYR A 104 15.76 -7.48 17.98
C TYR A 104 16.77 -7.87 19.07
N ASP A 105 17.71 -6.98 19.42
CA ASP A 105 18.44 -7.13 20.67
C ASP A 105 17.54 -6.65 21.80
N GLY A 106 16.95 -7.60 22.55
CA GLY A 106 16.01 -7.33 23.64
C GLY A 106 16.59 -6.59 24.85
N ASN A 107 17.57 -5.72 24.64
CA ASN A 107 18.13 -4.89 25.68
C ASN A 107 17.24 -3.66 25.91
N PRO A 108 16.88 -3.36 27.17
CA PRO A 108 16.18 -2.12 27.53
C PRO A 108 17.05 -0.87 27.32
#